data_AF-A0A7K0S1C1-F1
#
_entry.id   AF-A0A7K0S1C1-F1
#
_cell.length_a   1.000
_cell.length_b   1.000
_cell.length_c   1.000
_cell.angle_alpha   90.00
_cell.angle_beta   90.00
_cell.angle_gamma   90.00
#
_symmetry.space_group_name_H-M   'P 1'
#
loop_
_entity.id
_entity.type
_entity.pdbx_description
1 polymer ?
#
loop_
_entity_poly.entity_id
_entity_poly.type
_entity_poly.pdbx_seq_one_letter_code
_entity_poly.pdbx_strand_id
1 'polypeptide(L)' 'RTDSCTVPAAGVVAEAMVAFVLADAYRDKFGGDHIDDARAALVAYCDRIAWTRR' A
#
# COMPACT_ATOMS: atom_id res chain seq x y z
N ARG A 1 -14.74 -25.99 -12.07
CA ARG A 1 -15.40 -24.84 -11.41
C ARG A 1 -16.89 -25.06 -11.50
N THR A 2 -17.55 -25.27 -10.36
CA THR A 2 -19.01 -25.50 -10.21
C THR A 2 -19.61 -24.62 -9.12
N ASP A 3 -18.79 -23.71 -8.60
CA ASP A 3 -19.07 -22.68 -7.62
C ASP A 3 -20.12 -21.70 -8.16
N SER A 4 -21.22 -21.55 -7.41
CA SER A 4 -22.28 -20.59 -7.74
C SER A 4 -21.83 -19.14 -7.55
N CYS A 5 -20.82 -18.87 -6.71
CA CYS A 5 -20.29 -17.53 -6.48
C CYS A 5 -18.84 -17.58 -5.94
N THR A 6 -17.95 -16.81 -6.56
CA THR A 6 -16.54 -16.63 -6.14
C THR A 6 -16.22 -15.24 -5.61
N VAL A 7 -17.22 -14.36 -5.48
CA VAL A 7 -17.02 -12.95 -5.12
C VAL A 7 -16.27 -12.77 -3.79
N PRO A 8 -16.56 -13.52 -2.70
CA PRO A 8 -15.81 -13.37 -1.45
C PRO A 8 -14.31 -13.70 -1.61
N ALA A 9 -13.98 -14.78 -2.32
CA ALA A 9 -12.59 -15.15 -2.60
C ALA A 9 -11.90 -14.13 -3.52
N ALA A 10 -12.63 -13.58 -4.49
CA ALA A 10 -12.14 -12.51 -5.35
C ALA A 10 -11.85 -11.22 -4.57
N GLY A 11 -12.58 -10.95 -3.48
CA GLY A 11 -12.31 -9.82 -2.58
C GLY A 11 -10.92 -9.90 -1.95
N VAL A 12 -10.53 -11.06 -1.41
CA VAL A 12 -9.19 -11.28 -0.84
C VAL A 12 -8.10 -11.07 -1.88
N VAL A 13 -8.31 -11.57 -3.11
CA VAL A 13 -7.39 -11.34 -4.22
C VAL A 13 -7.29 -9.86 -4.55
N ALA A 14 -8.42 -9.15 -4.61
CA ALA A 14 -8.44 -7.72 -4.91
C ALA A 14 -7.66 -6.91 -3.84
N GLU A 15 -7.85 -7.20 -2.55
CA GLU A 15 -7.09 -6.55 -1.47
C GLU A 15 -5.58 -6.79 -1.60
N ALA A 16 -5.17 -8.03 -1.91
CA ALA A 16 -3.77 -8.36 -2.12
C ALA A 16 -3.18 -7.62 -3.33
N MET A 17 -3.91 -7.55 -4.44
CA MET A 17 -3.49 -6.81 -5.64
C MET A 17 -3.38 -5.31 -5.37
N VAL A 18 -4.30 -4.73 -4.59
CA VAL A 18 -4.22 -3.32 -4.18
C VAL A 18 -3.01 -3.08 -3.27
N ALA A 19 -2.74 -3.98 -2.32
CA ALA A 19 -1.56 -3.88 -1.46
C ALA A 19 -0.25 -3.89 -2.27
N PHE A 20 -0.15 -4.75 -3.29
CA PHE A 20 1.02 -4.77 -4.18
C PHE A 20 1.21 -3.46 -4.94
N VAL A 21 0.16 -2.93 -5.55
CA VAL A 21 0.23 -1.66 -6.29
C VAL A 21 0.58 -0.50 -5.37
N LEU A 22 0.00 -0.45 -4.16
CA LEU A 22 0.35 0.56 -3.16
C LEU A 22 1.81 0.43 -2.72
N ALA A 23 2.31 -0.79 -2.48
CA ALA A 23 3.70 -1.00 -2.08
C ALA A 23 4.69 -0.53 -3.15
N ASP A 24 4.42 -0.81 -4.43
CA ASP A 24 5.26 -0.35 -5.54
C ASP A 24 5.22 1.17 -5.67
N ALA A 25 4.04 1.79 -5.59
CA ALA A 25 3.90 3.25 -5.61
C ALA A 25 4.62 3.93 -4.42
N TYR A 26 4.63 3.30 -3.25
CA TYR A 26 5.40 3.80 -2.10
C TYR A 26 6.90 3.68 -2.34
N ARG A 27 7.36 2.56 -2.91
CA ARG A 27 8.77 2.38 -3.25
C ARG A 27 9.24 3.39 -4.30
N ASP A 28 8.45 3.63 -5.34
CA ASP A 28 8.77 4.62 -6.38
C ASP A 28 8.86 6.05 -5.82
N LYS A 29 7.99 6.40 -4.86
CA LYS A 29 7.94 7.74 -4.27
C LYS A 29 9.00 7.97 -3.20
N PHE A 30 9.24 6.97 -2.35
CA PHE A 30 10.04 7.13 -1.13
C PHE A 30 11.38 6.38 -1.18
N GLY A 31 11.56 5.44 -2.10
CA GLY A 31 12.75 4.61 -2.20
C GLY A 31 13.01 3.81 -0.92
N GLY A 32 14.30 3.64 -0.60
CA GLY A 32 14.77 2.94 0.58
C GLY A 32 15.04 1.46 0.32
N ASP A 33 16.22 1.00 0.75
CA ASP A 33 16.60 -0.42 0.71
C ASP A 33 16.24 -1.12 2.04
N HIS A 34 15.95 -0.35 3.09
CA HIS A 34 15.41 -0.83 4.36
C HIS A 34 14.03 -0.22 4.66
N ILE A 35 13.17 -0.96 5.37
CA ILE A 35 11.82 -0.50 5.70
C ILE A 35 11.83 0.78 6.56
N ASP A 36 12.87 0.97 7.37
CA ASP A 36 13.01 2.16 8.22
C ASP A 36 13.29 3.42 7.39
N ASP A 37 14.00 3.31 6.26
CA ASP A 37 14.25 4.43 5.36
C ASP A 37 12.95 4.92 4.72
N ALA A 38 12.14 3.97 4.22
CA ALA A 38 10.83 4.25 3.65
C ALA A 38 9.89 4.88 4.69
N ARG A 39 9.94 4.41 5.95
CA ARG A 39 9.17 4.99 7.06
C ARG A 39 9.60 6.42 7.38
N ALA A 40 10.89 6.68 7.49
CA ALA A 40 11.41 8.03 7.77
C ALA A 40 11.05 9.01 6.65
N ALA A 41 11.20 8.60 5.39
CA ALA A 41 10.83 9.41 4.23
C ALA A 41 9.32 9.74 4.19
N LEU A 42 8.47 8.76 4.52
CA LEU A 42 7.02 8.97 4.64
C LEU A 42 6.68 10.00 5.72
N VAL A 43 7.27 9.88 6.91
CA VAL A 43 7.03 10.82 8.02
C VAL A 43 7.44 12.23 7.63
N ALA A 44 8.66 12.41 7.09
CA ALA A 44 9.15 13.71 6.64
C ALA A 44 8.24 14.31 5.54
N TYR A 45 7.71 13.49 4.65
CA TYR A 45 6.75 13.94 3.63
C TYR A 45 5.43 14.40 4.25
N CYS A 46 4.87 13.65 5.20
CA CYS A 46 3.66 14.02 5.92
C CYS A 46 3.84 15.34 6.67
N ASP A 47 4.95 15.52 7.38
CA ASP A 47 5.26 16.77 8.10
C ASP A 47 5.37 17.94 7.13
N ARG A 48 6.06 17.75 5.99
CA ARG A 48 6.24 18.79 4.96
C ARG A 48 4.93 19.30 4.38
N ILE A 49 3.92 18.44 4.24
CA ILE A 49 2.61 18.82 3.70
C ILE A 49 1.57 19.11 4.79
N ALA A 50 1.98 19.09 6.06
CA ALA A 50 1.10 19.19 7.23
C ALA A 50 -0.07 18.18 7.18
N TRP A 51 0.23 16.93 6.83
CA TRP A 51 -0.78 15.87 6.72
C TRP A 51 -1.24 15.40 8.09
N THR A 52 -2.55 15.53 8.37
CA THR A 52 -3.18 15.09 9.61
C THR A 52 -4.10 13.91 9.34
N ARG A 53 -3.90 12.78 10.02
CA ARG A 53 -4.91 11.70 10.06
C ARG A 53 -6.12 12.20 10.85
N ARG A 54 -7.28 12.25 10.19
CA ARG A 54 -8.57 12.38 10.87
C ARG A 54 -9.03 11.05 11.41
#